data_AF-A0A3D2IBY2-F1
#
_entry.id   AF-A0A3D2IBY2-F1
#
_cell.length_a   1.000
_cell.length_b   1.000
_cell.length_c   1.000
_cell.angle_alpha   90.00
_cell.angle_beta   90.00
_cell.angle_gamma   90.00
#
_symmetry.space_group_name_H-M   'P 1'
#
loop_
_entity.id
_entity.type
_entity.pdbx_description
1 polymer ?
#
loop_
_entity_poly.entity_id
_entity_poly.type
_entity_poly.pdbx_seq_one_letter_code
_entity_poly.pdbx_strand_id
1 'polypeptide(L)'
;MARRTVIDTRTNFVSEFATEDDKFVYHTKQNVAPILKHVKDLQELKPGKELRHVAEVPMVIYQKAIREGWANDKAKWKKWLNDPNNKLFRTWQGKV
;
A
#
# COMPACT_ATOMS: atom_id res chain seq x y z
N MET A 1 -16.42 -26.49 1.22
CA MET A 1 -15.51 -26.32 0.06
C MET A 1 -15.37 -24.83 -0.20
N ALA A 2 -14.22 -24.23 0.11
CA ALA A 2 -13.98 -22.81 -0.11
C ALA A 2 -13.97 -22.49 -1.63
N ARG A 3 -14.89 -21.65 -2.09
CA ARG A 3 -14.94 -21.23 -3.49
C ARG A 3 -14.05 -20.01 -3.64
N ARG A 4 -12.93 -20.15 -4.37
CA ARG A 4 -12.02 -19.05 -4.71
C ARG A 4 -12.38 -18.52 -6.10
N THR A 5 -12.64 -17.23 -6.19
CA THR A 5 -12.85 -16.51 -7.45
C THR A 5 -11.74 -15.48 -7.58
N VAL A 6 -10.90 -15.63 -8.60
CA VAL A 6 -9.89 -14.64 -8.95
C VAL A 6 -10.60 -13.49 -9.67
N ILE A 7 -10.55 -12.29 -9.11
CA ILE A 7 -11.32 -11.14 -9.62
C ILE A 7 -10.50 -10.32 -10.63
N ASP A 8 -9.19 -10.17 -10.40
CA ASP A 8 -8.32 -9.38 -11.27
C ASP A 8 -6.88 -9.90 -11.14
N THR A 9 -6.24 -10.13 -12.29
CA THR A 9 -4.81 -10.43 -12.40
C THR A 9 -4.19 -9.41 -13.33
N ARG A 10 -3.46 -8.46 -12.76
CA ARG A 10 -2.58 -7.55 -13.50
C ARG A 10 -1.14 -7.91 -13.18
N THR A 11 -0.20 -7.55 -14.05
CA THR A 11 1.23 -7.79 -13.82
C THR A 11 1.62 -7.26 -12.43
N ASN A 12 2.12 -8.13 -11.53
CA ASN A 12 2.47 -7.85 -10.13
C ASN A 12 1.31 -7.63 -9.11
N PHE A 13 0.05 -7.86 -9.49
CA PHE A 13 -1.11 -7.71 -8.60
C PHE A 13 -2.11 -8.86 -8.79
N VAL A 14 -2.42 -9.56 -7.71
CA VAL A 14 -3.41 -10.64 -7.68
C VAL A 14 -4.45 -10.32 -6.61
N SER A 15 -5.71 -10.21 -7.03
CA SER A 15 -6.84 -10.08 -6.10
C SER A 15 -7.71 -11.32 -6.17
N GLU A 16 -7.70 -12.12 -5.10
CA GLU A 16 -8.54 -13.29 -4.91
C GLU A 16 -9.65 -12.99 -3.91
N PHE A 17 -10.87 -13.41 -4.25
CA PHE A 17 -12.01 -13.42 -3.34
C PHE A 17 -12.33 -14.87 -3.00
N ALA A 18 -12.37 -15.20 -1.72
CA ALA A 18 -12.72 -16.52 -1.23
C ALA A 18 -13.90 -16.41 -0.27
N THR A 19 -14.91 -17.26 -0.47
CA THR A 19 -15.98 -17.48 0.51
C THR A 19 -15.75 -18.83 1.18
N GLU A 20 -15.49 -18.80 2.48
CA GLU A 20 -15.31 -19.96 3.34
C GLU A 20 -16.22 -19.77 4.56
N ASP A 21 -17.16 -20.72 4.75
CA ASP A 21 -18.11 -20.77 5.89
C ASP A 21 -18.84 -19.44 6.21
N ASP A 22 -19.57 -18.89 5.22
CA ASP A 22 -20.34 -17.63 5.32
C ASP A 22 -19.52 -16.37 5.67
N LYS A 23 -18.18 -16.46 5.66
CA LYS A 23 -17.29 -15.31 5.82
C LYS A 23 -16.67 -14.93 4.48
N PHE A 24 -16.80 -13.66 4.12
CA PHE A 24 -16.14 -13.08 2.95
C PHE A 24 -14.67 -12.82 3.27
N VAL A 25 -13.75 -13.56 2.63
CA VAL A 25 -12.30 -13.39 2.81
C VAL A 25 -11.67 -12.86 1.54
N TYR A 26 -11.20 -11.61 1.60
CA TYR A 26 -10.49 -10.96 0.51
C TYR A 26 -8.98 -11.17 0.67
N HIS A 27 -8.36 -11.85 -0.29
CA HIS A 27 -6.91 -12.05 -0.35
C HIS A 27 -6.33 -11.23 -1.50
N THR A 28 -5.72 -10.10 -1.19
CA THR A 28 -5.02 -9.28 -2.18
C THR A 28 -3.52 -9.40 -1.95
N LYS A 29 -2.78 -9.82 -2.98
CA LYS A 29 -1.32 -9.94 -2.97
C LYS A 29 -0.75 -9.01 -4.04
N GLN A 30 0.20 -8.16 -3.64
CA GLN A 30 0.92 -7.29 -4.54
C GLN A 30 2.42 -7.52 -4.37
N ASN A 31 3.15 -7.65 -5.47
CA ASN A 31 4.60 -7.60 -5.45
C ASN A 31 5.04 -6.14 -5.26
N VAL A 32 5.63 -5.84 -4.10
CA VAL A 32 6.08 -4.49 -3.74
C VAL A 32 7.53 -4.19 -4.12
N ALA A 33 8.30 -5.17 -4.59
CA ALA A 33 9.69 -4.98 -5.01
C ALA A 33 9.91 -3.79 -5.97
N PRO A 34 9.10 -3.58 -7.03
CA PRO A 34 9.28 -2.42 -7.91
C PRO A 34 9.03 -1.08 -7.20
N ILE A 35 8.10 -1.05 -6.24
CA ILE A 35 7.81 0.16 -5.44
C ILE A 35 8.99 0.48 -4.54
N LEU A 36 9.57 -0.52 -3.87
CA LEU A 36 10.73 -0.31 -3.00
C LEU A 36 11.94 0.19 -3.78
N LYS A 37 12.15 -0.33 -4.99
CA LYS A 37 13.18 0.18 -5.89
C LYS A 37 12.93 1.65 -6.21
N HIS A 38 11.70 2.00 -6.62
CA HIS A 38 11.34 3.37 -6.92
C HIS A 38 11.51 4.32 -5.72
N VAL A 39 11.09 3.90 -4.52
CA VAL A 39 11.29 4.66 -3.28
C VAL A 39 12.77 4.92 -3.01
N LYS A 40 13.62 3.90 -3.22
CA LYS A 40 15.07 4.07 -3.06
C LYS A 40 15.63 5.06 -4.06
N ASP A 41 15.23 4.97 -5.33
CA ASP A 41 15.65 5.92 -6.37
C ASP A 41 15.21 7.35 -6.01
N LEU A 42 13.99 7.52 -5.47
CA LEU A 42 13.48 8.82 -4.99
C LEU A 42 14.20 9.34 -3.74
N GLN A 43 14.71 8.46 -2.87
CA GLN A 43 15.50 8.86 -1.71
C GLN A 43 16.86 9.46 -2.11
N GLU A 44 17.45 8.95 -3.19
CA GLU A 44 18.74 9.41 -3.71
C GLU A 44 18.62 10.75 -4.47
N LEU A 45 17.44 11.06 -4.99
CA LEU A 45 17.15 12.34 -5.63
C LEU A 45 17.13 13.48 -4.61
N LYS A 46 17.84 14.57 -4.92
CA LYS A 46 17.77 15.79 -4.11
C LYS A 46 16.36 16.38 -4.20
N PRO A 47 15.65 16.55 -3.07
CA PRO A 47 14.31 17.11 -3.08
C PRO A 47 14.36 18.56 -3.58
N GLY A 48 13.44 18.91 -4.49
CA GLY A 48 13.21 20.30 -4.90
C GLY A 48 12.71 21.17 -3.74
N LYS A 49 12.80 22.50 -3.90
CA LYS A 49 12.50 23.47 -2.84
C LYS A 49 11.02 23.54 -2.42
N GLU A 50 10.07 23.09 -3.25
CA GLU A 50 8.65 23.44 -3.06
C GLU A 50 7.79 22.29 -2.53
N LEU A 51 8.00 21.05 -3.00
CA LEU A 51 7.21 19.89 -2.58
C LEU A 51 8.10 18.65 -2.50
N ARG A 52 8.13 18.03 -1.31
CA ARG A 52 8.85 16.78 -1.09
C ARG A 52 7.88 15.61 -1.15
N HIS A 53 8.15 14.66 -2.03
CA HIS A 53 7.48 13.37 -2.01
C HIS A 53 7.84 12.66 -0.69
N VAL A 54 6.84 12.23 0.09
CA VAL A 54 7.02 11.71 1.47
C VAL A 54 7.08 10.18 1.50
N ALA A 55 6.26 9.52 0.70
CA ALA A 55 6.16 8.06 0.62
C ALA A 55 5.36 7.62 -0.60
N GLU A 56 5.71 6.44 -1.12
CA GLU A 56 4.93 5.74 -2.13
C GLU A 56 4.09 4.65 -1.47
N VAL A 57 2.77 4.75 -1.58
CA VAL A 57 1.86 3.79 -0.96
C VAL A 57 1.49 2.70 -1.95
N PRO A 58 1.71 1.41 -1.63
CA PRO A 58 1.25 0.32 -2.49
C PRO A 58 -0.26 0.34 -2.68
N MET A 59 -0.69 0.02 -3.91
CA MET A 59 -2.11 -0.06 -4.28
C MET A 59 -2.92 -0.96 -3.34
N VAL A 60 -2.35 -2.09 -2.90
CA VAL A 60 -3.01 -3.00 -1.95
C VAL A 60 -3.35 -2.33 -0.62
N ILE A 61 -2.48 -1.43 -0.13
CA ILE A 61 -2.71 -0.68 1.11
C ILE A 61 -3.78 0.38 0.87
N TYR A 62 -3.71 1.08 -0.26
CA TYR A 62 -4.72 2.09 -0.61
C TYR A 62 -6.13 1.46 -0.76
N GLN A 63 -6.23 0.31 -1.42
CA GLN A 63 -7.49 -0.44 -1.54
C GLN A 63 -8.01 -0.91 -0.17
N LYS A 64 -7.12 -1.35 0.72
CA LYS A 64 -7.46 -1.65 2.10
C LYS A 64 -8.01 -0.40 2.82
N ALA A 65 -7.36 0.75 2.64
CA ALA A 65 -7.80 2.02 3.23
C ALA A 65 -9.17 2.46 2.74
N ILE A 66 -9.48 2.26 1.46
CA ILE A 66 -10.81 2.52 0.89
C ILE A 66 -11.84 1.61 1.53
N ARG A 67 -11.56 0.30 1.59
CA ARG A 67 -12.49 -0.70 2.16
C ARG A 67 -12.78 -0.46 3.64
N GLU A 68 -11.76 -0.05 4.39
CA GLU A 68 -11.87 0.29 5.82
C GLU A 68 -12.36 1.74 6.05
N GLY A 69 -12.65 2.48 4.98
CA GLY A 69 -13.26 3.81 5.05
C GLY A 69 -12.34 4.93 5.57
N TRP A 70 -11.03 4.75 5.50
CA TRP A 70 -10.07 5.77 5.98
C TRP A 70 -9.13 6.34 4.92
N ALA A 71 -9.31 5.99 3.64
CA ALA A 71 -8.51 6.53 2.56
C ALA A 71 -8.47 8.07 2.49
N ASN A 72 -9.51 8.76 2.96
CA ASN A 72 -9.58 10.22 3.00
C ASN A 72 -9.15 10.83 4.36
N ASP A 73 -8.80 9.99 5.35
CA ASP A 73 -8.41 10.43 6.69
C ASP A 73 -6.89 10.67 6.77
N LYS A 74 -6.52 11.95 6.80
CA LYS A 74 -5.12 12.37 6.91
C LYS A 74 -4.44 11.89 8.19
N ALA A 75 -5.16 11.79 9.31
CA ALA A 75 -4.60 11.35 10.58
C ALA A 75 -4.25 9.85 10.54
N LYS A 76 -5.08 9.03 9.89
CA LYS A 76 -4.79 7.60 9.70
C LYS A 76 -3.62 7.37 8.74
N TRP A 77 -3.51 8.16 7.66
CA TRP A 77 -2.31 8.13 6.81
C TRP A 77 -1.05 8.51 7.58
N LYS A 78 -1.09 9.57 8.37
CA LYS A 78 0.04 9.98 9.22
C LYS A 78 0.44 8.88 10.23
N LYS A 79 -0.54 8.19 10.81
CA LYS A 79 -0.28 7.03 11.68
C LYS A 79 0.37 5.88 10.92
N TRP A 80 -0.16 5.53 9.75
CA TRP A 80 0.40 4.49 8.89
C TRP A 80 1.84 4.80 8.45
N LEU A 81 2.11 6.05 8.04
CA LEU A 81 3.44 6.50 7.64
C LEU A 81 4.46 6.51 8.79
N ASN A 82 4.01 6.72 10.03
CA ASN A 82 4.90 6.71 11.20
C ASN A 82 5.11 5.31 11.80
N ASP A 83 4.42 4.28 11.29
CA ASP A 83 4.63 2.89 11.70
C ASP A 83 6.01 2.38 11.24
N PRO A 84 6.83 1.77 12.14
CA PRO A 84 8.12 1.20 11.78
C PRO A 84 8.10 0.21 10.62
N ASN A 85 7.01 -0.56 10.48
CA ASN A 85 6.87 -1.57 9.43
C ASN A 85 6.71 -0.94 8.04
N ASN A 86 6.22 0.31 7.98
CA ASN A 86 5.98 1.01 6.72
C ASN A 86 7.13 1.95 6.34
N LYS A 87 8.22 1.98 7.14
CA LYS A 87 9.37 2.86 6.88
C LYS A 87 10.01 2.65 5.51
N LEU A 88 9.99 1.41 5.03
CA LEU A 88 10.51 1.01 3.73
C LEU A 88 9.77 1.63 2.54
N PHE A 89 8.54 2.12 2.73
CA PHE A 89 7.77 2.81 1.69
C PHE A 89 8.01 4.33 1.69
N ARG A 90 8.79 4.85 2.64
CA ARG A 90 9.00 6.29 2.82
C ARG A 90 10.23 6.75 2.09
N THR A 91 10.09 7.88 1.40
CA THR A 91 11.22 8.61 0.80
C THR A 91 11.79 9.65 1.77
N TRP A 92 11.03 10.07 2.78
CA TRP A 92 11.48 10.98 3.83
C TRP A 92 11.56 10.28 5.19
N GLN A 93 12.71 10.44 5.87
CA GLN A 93 12.99 9.82 7.16
C GLN A 93 12.54 10.65 8.37
N GLY A 94 12.12 11.91 8.17
CA GLY A 94 11.63 12.78 9.26
C GLY A 94 10.19 12.46 9.69
N LYS A 95 9.80 12.78 10.91
CA LYS A 95 8.44 12.52 11.40
C LYS A 95 7.41 13.32 10.59
N VAL A 96 6.37 12.64 10.09
CA VAL A 96 5.24 13.26 9.38
C VAL A 96 4.18 13.67 10.39
#